data_AF-A0AA39VVX6-F1
#
_entry.id   AF-A0AA39VVX6-F1
#
_cell.length_a   1.000
_cell.length_b   1.000
_cell.length_c   1.000
_cell.angle_alpha   90.00
_cell.angle_beta   90.00
_cell.angle_gamma   90.00
#
_symmetry.space_group_name_H-M   'P 1'
#
loop_
_entity.id
_entity.type
_entity.pdbx_description
1 polymer ?
#
loop_
_entity_poly.entity_id
_entity_poly.type
_entity_poly.pdbx_seq_one_letter_code
_entity_poly.pdbx_strand_id
1 'polypeptide(L)'
;MYADLTNGKPFKYEHCWEILIKKNPKWYSKELTKTNDSNKQQSINDSNSPVSFSNQGDEYMNPDTPVTEGINADRVMRPQGRKSTKEKKRLLNDEKSVVDALYNLQSTLEKQIIVNQEELELKREKDKKEFELRERTMKKEIELKEKAQQMKEKAQKRQEQNRILNQDVNKLHKRYRRLLKFIKLKY
;
A
#
# COMPACT_ATOMS: atom_id res chain seq x y z
N MET A 1 61.00 33.96 35.04
CA MET A 1 59.69 34.62 34.84
C MET A 1 59.86 35.61 33.70
N TYR A 2 59.15 35.45 32.59
CA TYR A 2 59.23 36.40 31.48
C TYR A 2 58.34 37.62 31.81
N ALA A 3 58.95 38.79 31.89
CA ALA A 3 58.27 40.05 32.16
C ALA A 3 58.13 40.85 30.86
N ASP A 4 56.93 41.34 30.60
CA ASP A 4 56.63 42.23 29.48
C ASP A 4 56.96 43.68 29.90
N LEU A 5 57.96 44.28 29.25
CA LEU A 5 58.67 45.49 29.71
C LEU A 5 57.94 46.83 29.45
N THR A 6 56.66 46.82 29.07
CA THR A 6 56.00 48.04 28.58
C THR A 6 54.87 48.57 29.46
N ASN A 7 54.22 47.76 30.31
CA ASN A 7 52.99 48.20 30.99
C ASN A 7 52.83 47.78 32.48
N GLY A 8 53.87 47.23 33.13
CA GLY A 8 53.84 46.92 34.57
C GLY A 8 52.76 45.92 35.03
N LYS A 9 52.02 45.29 34.09
CA LYS A 9 51.03 44.26 34.37
C LYS A 9 51.67 42.88 34.18
N PRO A 10 51.42 41.91 35.08
CA PRO A 10 51.88 40.54 34.91
C PRO A 10 51.27 39.95 33.63
N PHE A 11 52.10 39.28 32.82
CA PHE A 11 51.66 38.57 31.62
C PHE A 11 50.60 37.54 32.00
N LYS A 12 49.39 37.68 31.43
CA LYS A 12 48.31 36.70 31.59
C LYS A 12 48.24 35.86 30.32
N TYR A 13 48.31 34.54 30.50
CA TYR A 13 48.04 33.61 29.42
C TYR A 13 46.53 33.61 29.14
N GLU A 14 46.10 34.43 28.20
CA GLU A 14 44.73 34.37 27.70
C GLU A 14 44.65 33.26 26.63
N HIS A 15 43.69 32.35 26.80
CA HIS A 15 43.44 31.34 25.79
C HIS A 15 42.95 32.04 24.52
N CYS A 16 43.60 31.78 23.38
CA CYS A 16 43.33 32.47 22.12
C CYS A 16 41.85 32.44 21.71
N TRP A 17 41.12 31.42 22.17
CA TRP A 17 39.71 31.29 21.89
C TRP A 17 38.83 32.33 22.61
N GLU A 18 39.19 32.70 23.84
CA GLU A 18 38.46 33.73 24.59
C GLU A 18 38.64 35.12 23.98
N ILE A 19 39.83 35.41 23.45
CA ILE A 19 40.13 36.67 22.77
C ILE A 19 39.30 36.78 21.49
N LEU A 20 39.25 35.70 20.71
CA LEU A 20 38.53 35.67 19.44
C LEU A 20 37.01 35.81 19.63
N ILE A 21 36.47 35.16 20.67
CA ILE A 21 35.06 35.28 21.05
C ILE A 21 34.71 36.70 21.52
N LYS A 22 35.53 37.31 22.39
CA LYS A 22 35.33 38.70 22.85
C LYS A 22 35.37 39.71 21.70
N LYS A 23 36.26 39.50 20.73
CA LYS A 23 36.41 40.39 19.56
C LYS A 23 35.30 40.21 18.54
N ASN A 24 34.65 39.05 18.48
CA ASN A 24 33.60 38.75 17.51
C ASN A 24 32.34 38.21 18.21
N PRO A 25 31.46 39.08 18.72
CA PRO A 25 30.25 38.68 19.46
C PRO A 25 29.32 37.76 18.67
N LYS A 26 29.34 37.85 17.33
CA LYS A 26 28.58 36.99 16.41
C LYS A 26 28.94 35.51 16.54
N TRP A 27 30.17 35.20 16.97
CA TRP A 27 30.65 33.83 17.17
C TRP A 27 30.20 33.23 18.51
N TYR A 28 29.67 34.07 19.41
CA TYR A 28 28.99 33.67 20.64
C TYR A 28 27.46 33.70 20.45
N SER A 29 26.96 33.19 19.33
CA SER A 29 25.52 33.10 19.14
C SER A 29 25.01 31.80 19.80
N LYS A 30 24.52 31.91 21.05
CA LYS A 30 23.78 30.84 21.77
C LYS A 30 22.54 30.32 21.01
N GLU A 31 22.20 30.94 19.88
CA GLU A 31 21.10 30.56 19.01
C GLU A 31 21.44 29.39 18.07
N LEU A 32 22.72 29.05 17.89
CA LEU A 32 23.16 27.92 17.03
C LEU A 32 23.02 26.53 17.68
N THR A 33 22.67 26.44 18.98
CA THR A 33 22.44 25.17 19.68
C THR A 33 20.98 24.72 19.68
N LYS A 34 20.09 25.40 18.94
CA LYS A 34 18.73 24.91 18.72
C LYS A 34 18.69 24.11 17.41
N THR A 35 18.66 22.79 17.54
CA THR A 35 18.28 21.86 16.48
C THR A 35 16.91 22.26 15.94
N ASN A 36 16.90 22.91 14.78
CA ASN A 36 15.74 23.01 13.92
C ASN A 36 16.06 22.19 12.67
N ASP A 37 15.33 21.10 12.51
CA ASP A 37 15.32 20.27 11.32
C ASP A 37 14.78 21.04 10.10
N SER A 38 15.25 20.65 8.91
CA SER A 38 14.67 20.94 7.56
C SER A 38 14.99 22.34 6.97
N ASN A 39 15.22 22.58 5.68
CA ASN A 39 14.84 21.90 4.44
C ASN A 39 15.71 22.42 3.26
N LYS A 40 16.08 21.53 2.33
CA LYS A 40 16.20 21.72 0.86
C LYS A 40 17.09 22.83 0.27
N GLN A 41 18.08 22.44 -0.55
CA GLN A 41 18.14 22.86 -1.96
C GLN A 41 18.69 21.73 -2.85
N GLN A 42 17.85 21.30 -3.80
CA GLN A 42 18.22 20.49 -4.97
C GLN A 42 19.10 21.33 -5.90
N SER A 43 20.26 20.82 -6.31
CA SER A 43 20.88 21.28 -7.56
C SER A 43 20.44 20.35 -8.69
N ILE A 44 19.98 20.99 -9.76
CA ILE A 44 19.39 20.41 -10.96
C ILE A 44 20.46 19.64 -11.75
N ASN A 45 20.02 18.56 -12.39
CA ASN A 45 20.77 17.71 -13.32
C ASN A 45 21.33 18.52 -14.50
N ASP A 46 22.50 18.11 -15.00
CA ASP A 46 22.76 18.05 -16.44
C ASP A 46 23.60 16.80 -16.76
N SER A 47 23.05 15.97 -17.63
CA SER A 47 23.58 14.69 -18.10
C SER A 47 24.67 14.88 -19.16
N ASN A 48 25.68 13.99 -19.19
CA ASN A 48 26.00 13.12 -20.34
C ASN A 48 27.31 12.32 -20.13
N SER A 49 27.15 11.01 -19.89
CA SER A 49 27.86 9.79 -20.40
C SER A 49 29.41 9.67 -20.55
N PRO A 50 29.94 8.42 -20.58
CA PRO A 50 31.21 8.04 -19.94
C PRO A 50 32.36 7.78 -20.93
N VAL A 51 33.59 7.79 -20.42
CA VAL A 51 34.74 7.20 -21.14
C VAL A 51 35.39 6.14 -20.26
N SER A 52 35.26 4.89 -20.70
CA SER A 52 36.00 3.71 -20.27
C SER A 52 37.50 3.89 -20.48
N PHE A 53 38.32 3.46 -19.52
CA PHE A 53 39.69 3.02 -19.81
C PHE A 53 39.98 1.70 -19.11
N SER A 54 40.23 0.69 -19.94
CA SER A 54 40.64 -0.67 -19.62
C SER A 54 42.10 -0.74 -19.15
N ASN A 55 42.38 -1.79 -18.39
CA ASN A 55 43.69 -2.23 -17.91
C ASN A 55 44.68 -2.55 -19.03
N GLN A 56 45.96 -2.22 -18.81
CA GLN A 56 47.14 -2.84 -19.42
C GLN A 56 48.29 -2.58 -18.43
N GLY A 57 48.98 -3.55 -17.82
CA GLY A 57 49.35 -4.86 -18.32
C GLY A 57 50.87 -4.87 -18.51
N ASP A 58 51.58 -5.25 -17.45
CA ASP A 58 52.92 -5.84 -17.33
C ASP A 58 54.08 -5.34 -18.22
N GLU A 59 55.20 -5.00 -17.57
CA GLU A 59 56.51 -5.36 -18.13
C GLU A 59 57.52 -5.74 -17.01
N TYR A 60 58.10 -6.91 -17.24
CA TYR A 60 59.00 -7.74 -16.43
C TYR A 60 60.34 -7.07 -16.06
N MET A 61 60.90 -7.41 -14.89
CA MET A 61 62.31 -7.82 -14.75
C MET A 61 62.52 -8.81 -13.57
N ASN A 62 63.28 -9.85 -13.86
CA ASN A 62 63.55 -11.10 -13.12
C ASN A 62 64.43 -10.92 -11.85
N PRO A 63 64.48 -11.90 -10.92
CA PRO A 63 65.12 -11.83 -9.62
C PRO A 63 66.62 -12.22 -9.69
N ASP A 64 67.41 -11.74 -8.74
CA ASP A 64 68.37 -12.53 -7.95
C ASP A 64 69.46 -11.64 -7.35
N THR A 65 69.32 -11.33 -6.06
CA THR A 65 70.46 -11.17 -5.14
C THR A 65 70.01 -11.63 -3.76
N PRO A 66 70.70 -12.60 -3.13
CA PRO A 66 70.49 -12.98 -1.73
C PRO A 66 71.31 -12.04 -0.82
N VAL A 67 71.19 -12.23 0.51
CA VAL A 67 71.84 -11.50 1.65
C VAL A 67 70.82 -10.54 2.30
N THR A 68 70.34 -10.69 3.54
CA THR A 68 70.79 -11.41 4.73
C THR A 68 69.62 -11.50 5.71
N GLU A 69 69.63 -12.51 6.59
CA GLU A 69 68.69 -12.66 7.71
C GLU A 69 68.62 -11.41 8.60
N GLY A 70 67.43 -10.84 8.72
CA GLY A 70 67.06 -9.84 9.71
C GLY A 70 66.07 -10.44 10.69
N ILE A 71 66.56 -10.68 11.90
CA ILE A 71 65.88 -11.25 13.07
C ILE A 71 64.61 -10.46 13.43
N ASN A 72 63.52 -11.22 13.67
CA ASN A 72 62.27 -10.90 14.38
C ASN A 72 61.98 -9.44 14.77
N ALA A 73 60.93 -8.88 14.16
CA ALA A 73 60.10 -7.87 14.81
C ALA A 73 58.63 -8.23 14.58
N ASP A 74 58.07 -8.83 15.63
CA ASP A 74 56.67 -8.75 16.06
C ASP A 74 55.70 -8.13 15.04
N ARG A 75 54.79 -8.96 14.53
CA ARG A 75 53.74 -8.57 13.57
C ARG A 75 52.69 -7.72 14.30
N VAL A 76 53.07 -6.55 14.79
CA VAL A 76 52.16 -5.52 15.25
C VAL A 76 51.42 -5.00 14.02
N MET A 77 50.29 -5.65 13.71
CA MET A 77 49.34 -5.12 12.73
C MET A 77 49.00 -3.70 13.15
N ARG A 78 49.30 -2.73 12.27
CA ARG A 78 48.86 -1.35 12.43
C ARG A 78 47.35 -1.35 12.73
N PRO A 79 46.89 -0.66 13.79
CA PRO A 79 45.47 -0.57 14.10
C PRO A 79 44.69 -0.04 12.90
N GLN A 80 43.51 -0.61 12.66
CA GLN A 80 42.66 -0.22 11.52
C GLN A 80 42.46 1.30 11.54
N GLY A 81 42.86 1.96 10.45
CA GLY A 81 42.87 3.42 10.38
C GLY A 81 41.47 4.02 10.46
N ARG A 82 41.38 5.32 10.80
CA ARG A 82 40.11 6.05 10.97
C ARG A 82 39.14 5.98 9.77
N LYS A 83 39.64 5.71 8.56
CA LYS A 83 38.83 5.61 7.33
C LYS A 83 37.88 4.40 7.35
N SER A 84 38.35 3.21 7.72
CA SER A 84 37.52 1.99 7.74
C SER A 84 36.41 2.06 8.79
N THR A 85 36.66 2.71 9.94
CA THR A 85 35.65 2.85 11.00
C THR A 85 34.54 3.82 10.58
N LYS A 86 34.87 4.89 9.83
CA LYS A 86 33.89 5.83 9.29
C LYS A 86 33.02 5.18 8.22
N GLU A 87 33.62 4.36 7.36
CA GLU A 87 32.92 3.64 6.30
C GLU A 87 31.97 2.56 6.87
N LYS A 88 32.42 1.78 7.86
CA LYS A 88 31.56 0.85 8.60
C LYS A 88 30.33 1.54 9.22
N LYS A 89 30.49 2.75 9.78
CA LYS A 89 29.37 3.53 10.33
C LYS A 89 28.37 3.99 9.27
N ARG A 90 28.84 4.35 8.06
CA ARG A 90 27.95 4.70 6.94
C ARG A 90 27.16 3.48 6.50
N LEU A 91 27.83 2.35 6.32
CA LEU A 91 27.21 1.07 5.93
C LEU A 91 26.10 0.66 6.92
N LEU A 92 26.38 0.71 8.23
CA LEU A 92 25.37 0.38 9.27
C LEU A 92 24.15 1.32 9.24
N ASN A 93 24.34 2.60 8.91
CA ASN A 93 23.25 3.54 8.78
C ASN A 93 22.40 3.25 7.54
N ASP A 94 23.05 2.93 6.42
CA ASP A 94 22.38 2.56 5.18
C ASP A 94 21.62 1.22 5.36
N GLU A 95 22.22 0.23 6.02
CA GLU A 95 21.57 -1.03 6.40
C GLU A 95 20.34 -0.80 7.28
N LYS A 96 20.44 0.07 8.29
CA LYS A 96 19.30 0.42 9.14
C LYS A 96 18.16 1.04 8.32
N SER A 97 18.49 1.97 7.41
CA SER A 97 17.50 2.57 6.52
C SER A 97 16.83 1.55 5.61
N VAL A 98 17.58 0.55 5.12
CA VAL A 98 17.04 -0.54 4.29
C VAL A 98 16.11 -1.44 5.11
N VAL A 99 16.49 -1.80 6.34
CA VAL A 99 15.65 -2.60 7.24
C VAL A 99 14.33 -1.91 7.53
N ASP A 100 14.36 -0.61 7.85
CA ASP A 100 13.14 0.17 8.10
C ASP A 100 12.25 0.23 6.84
N ALA A 101 12.83 0.40 5.65
CA ALA A 101 12.09 0.40 4.39
C ALA A 101 11.42 -0.96 4.09
N LEU A 102 12.15 -2.07 4.33
CA LEU A 102 11.61 -3.42 4.15
C LEU A 102 10.47 -3.71 5.14
N TYR A 103 10.63 -3.29 6.40
CA TYR A 103 9.57 -3.43 7.39
C TYR A 103 8.30 -2.66 6.99
N ASN A 104 8.45 -1.42 6.51
CA ASN A 104 7.32 -0.62 6.04
C ASN A 104 6.63 -1.24 4.82
N LEU A 105 7.40 -1.79 3.88
CA LEU A 105 6.87 -2.51 2.73
C LEU A 105 6.08 -3.76 3.17
N GLN A 106 6.66 -4.56 4.07
CA GLN A 106 5.98 -5.73 4.62
C GLN A 106 4.66 -5.36 5.30
N SER A 107 4.68 -4.37 6.20
CA SER A 107 3.48 -3.90 6.89
C SER A 107 2.40 -3.41 5.91
N THR A 108 2.82 -2.76 4.81
CA THR A 108 1.90 -2.30 3.76
C THR A 108 1.26 -3.48 3.02
N LEU A 109 2.05 -4.50 2.66
CA LEU A 109 1.55 -5.69 2.00
C LEU A 109 0.57 -6.48 2.89
N GLU A 110 0.87 -6.63 4.17
CA GLU A 110 -0.02 -7.29 5.14
C GLU A 110 -1.36 -6.55 5.25
N LYS A 111 -1.34 -5.22 5.34
CA LYS A 111 -2.57 -4.41 5.34
C LYS A 111 -3.35 -4.56 4.04
N GLN A 112 -2.68 -4.58 2.90
CA GLN A 112 -3.34 -4.76 1.59
C GLN A 112 -4.01 -6.13 1.49
N ILE A 113 -3.38 -7.19 2.00
CA ILE A 113 -3.97 -8.54 2.05
C ILE A 113 -5.27 -8.51 2.87
N ILE A 114 -5.26 -7.86 4.03
CA ILE A 114 -6.44 -7.75 4.90
C ILE A 114 -7.56 -7.00 4.17
N VAL A 115 -7.26 -5.82 3.62
CA VAL A 115 -8.24 -5.00 2.88
C VAL A 115 -8.85 -5.77 1.71
N ASN A 116 -8.02 -6.47 0.93
CA ASN A 116 -8.50 -7.28 -0.20
C ASN A 116 -9.41 -8.42 0.26
N GLN A 117 -9.10 -9.06 1.39
CA GLN A 117 -9.91 -10.12 1.96
C GLN A 117 -11.29 -9.60 2.43
N GLU A 118 -11.31 -8.46 3.13
CA GLU A 118 -12.54 -7.80 3.55
C GLU A 118 -13.40 -7.36 2.36
N GLU A 119 -12.77 -6.83 1.29
CA GLU A 119 -13.47 -6.46 0.07
C GLU A 119 -14.12 -7.69 -0.62
N LEU A 120 -13.40 -8.81 -0.69
CA LEU A 120 -13.93 -10.06 -1.23
C LEU A 120 -15.09 -10.63 -0.40
N GLU A 121 -15.04 -10.49 0.92
CA GLU A 121 -16.13 -10.90 1.82
C GLU A 121 -17.37 -10.01 1.63
N LEU A 122 -17.18 -8.70 1.59
CA LEU A 122 -18.25 -7.75 1.33
C LEU A 122 -18.90 -7.99 -0.04
N LYS A 123 -18.09 -8.28 -1.06
CA LYS A 123 -18.58 -8.62 -2.40
C LYS A 123 -19.43 -9.88 -2.39
N ARG A 124 -18.98 -10.95 -1.72
CA ARG A 124 -19.75 -12.20 -1.57
C ARG A 124 -21.08 -11.97 -0.82
N GLU A 125 -21.07 -11.15 0.23
CA GLU A 125 -22.29 -10.86 0.98
C GLU A 125 -23.31 -10.05 0.15
N LYS A 126 -22.83 -9.05 -0.61
CA LYS A 126 -23.66 -8.27 -1.54
C LYS A 126 -24.28 -9.16 -2.61
N ASP A 127 -23.48 -10.01 -3.25
CA ASP A 127 -23.94 -10.89 -4.31
C ASP A 127 -24.97 -11.92 -3.77
N LYS A 128 -24.78 -12.41 -2.53
CA LYS A 128 -25.76 -13.26 -1.84
C LYS A 128 -27.10 -12.53 -1.61
N LYS A 129 -27.05 -11.31 -1.07
CA LYS A 129 -28.26 -10.49 -0.83
C LYS A 129 -28.99 -10.15 -2.13
N GLU A 130 -28.26 -9.86 -3.20
CA GLU A 130 -28.81 -9.60 -4.52
C GLU A 130 -29.52 -10.84 -5.08
N PHE A 131 -28.89 -12.01 -4.97
CA PHE A 131 -29.48 -13.27 -5.40
C PHE A 131 -30.77 -13.60 -4.64
N GLU A 132 -30.75 -13.50 -3.31
CA GLU A 132 -31.94 -13.73 -2.47
C GLU A 132 -33.09 -12.78 -2.82
N LEU A 133 -32.77 -11.50 -3.08
CA LEU A 133 -33.77 -10.52 -3.49
C LEU A 133 -34.37 -10.91 -4.84
N ARG A 134 -33.53 -11.27 -5.82
CA ARG A 134 -33.95 -11.69 -7.14
C ARG A 134 -34.86 -12.92 -7.08
N GLU A 135 -34.49 -13.93 -6.30
CA GLU A 135 -35.30 -15.14 -6.11
C GLU A 135 -36.67 -14.80 -5.50
N ARG A 136 -36.72 -13.96 -4.45
CA ARG A 136 -37.99 -13.50 -3.86
C ARG A 136 -38.86 -12.75 -4.85
N THR A 137 -38.27 -11.87 -5.66
CA THR A 137 -39.04 -11.12 -6.68
C THR A 137 -39.61 -12.04 -7.75
N MET A 138 -38.81 -12.98 -8.25
CA MET A 138 -39.24 -13.95 -9.26
C MET A 138 -40.35 -14.85 -8.72
N LYS A 139 -40.22 -15.34 -7.48
CA LYS A 139 -41.25 -16.16 -6.83
C LYS A 139 -42.57 -15.41 -6.68
N LYS A 140 -42.54 -14.15 -6.23
CA LYS A 140 -43.74 -13.31 -6.13
C LYS A 140 -44.36 -13.04 -7.49
N GLU A 141 -43.56 -12.83 -8.53
CA GLU A 141 -44.05 -12.61 -9.89
C GLU A 141 -44.79 -13.85 -10.43
N ILE A 142 -44.21 -15.04 -10.25
CA ILE A 142 -44.83 -16.31 -10.64
C ILE A 142 -46.15 -16.50 -9.88
N GLU A 143 -46.16 -16.31 -8.56
CA GLU A 143 -47.36 -16.46 -7.73
C GLU A 143 -48.48 -15.49 -8.18
N LEU A 144 -48.14 -14.25 -8.52
CA LEU A 144 -49.11 -13.28 -9.04
C LEU A 144 -49.67 -13.70 -10.40
N LYS A 145 -48.83 -14.21 -11.31
CA LYS A 145 -49.26 -14.72 -12.61
C LYS A 145 -50.20 -15.92 -12.46
N GLU A 146 -49.86 -16.86 -11.59
CA GLU A 146 -50.70 -18.03 -11.30
C GLU A 146 -52.06 -17.63 -10.70
N LYS A 147 -52.06 -16.72 -9.71
CA LYS A 147 -53.29 -16.19 -9.12
C LYS A 147 -54.16 -15.48 -10.16
N ALA A 148 -53.56 -14.64 -11.01
CA ALA A 148 -54.28 -13.96 -12.07
C ALA A 148 -54.90 -14.94 -13.07
N GLN A 149 -54.15 -15.98 -13.46
CA GLN A 149 -54.65 -17.02 -14.35
C GLN A 149 -55.79 -17.82 -13.73
N GLN A 150 -55.66 -18.24 -12.47
CA GLN A 150 -56.74 -18.94 -11.76
C GLN A 150 -58.02 -18.10 -11.65
N MET A 151 -57.88 -16.79 -11.39
CA MET A 151 -59.04 -15.89 -11.34
C MET A 151 -59.72 -15.76 -12.70
N LYS A 152 -58.93 -15.68 -13.78
CA LYS A 152 -59.45 -15.65 -15.16
C LYS A 152 -60.20 -16.94 -15.51
N GLU A 153 -59.65 -18.10 -15.19
CA GLU A 153 -60.31 -19.39 -15.44
C GLU A 153 -61.60 -19.54 -14.62
N LYS A 154 -61.59 -19.14 -13.35
CA LYS A 154 -62.79 -19.15 -12.49
C LYS A 154 -63.87 -18.21 -13.04
N ALA A 155 -63.50 -17.02 -13.49
CA ALA A 155 -64.43 -16.07 -14.09
C ALA A 155 -65.03 -16.62 -15.39
N GLN A 156 -64.21 -17.23 -16.26
CA GLN A 156 -64.69 -17.87 -17.49
C GLN A 156 -65.64 -19.04 -17.22
N LYS A 157 -65.31 -19.92 -16.26
CA LYS A 157 -66.20 -21.02 -15.86
C LYS A 157 -67.55 -20.50 -15.35
N ARG A 158 -67.55 -19.46 -14.51
CA ARG A 158 -68.78 -18.82 -14.03
C ARG A 158 -69.57 -18.17 -15.18
N GLN A 159 -68.90 -17.53 -16.13
CA GLN A 159 -69.55 -16.92 -17.28
C GLN A 159 -70.22 -17.98 -18.16
N GLU A 160 -69.55 -19.10 -18.43
CA GLU A 160 -70.12 -20.20 -19.22
C GLU A 160 -71.27 -20.90 -18.49
N GLN A 161 -71.15 -21.14 -17.17
CA GLN A 161 -72.27 -21.64 -16.36
C GLN A 161 -73.50 -20.74 -16.45
N ASN A 162 -73.31 -19.42 -16.30
CA ASN A 162 -74.39 -18.45 -16.43
C ASN A 162 -74.98 -18.44 -17.85
N ARG A 163 -74.14 -18.55 -18.88
CA ARG A 163 -74.60 -18.61 -20.28
C ARG A 163 -75.46 -19.85 -20.52
N ILE A 164 -75.03 -21.02 -20.04
CA ILE A 164 -75.80 -22.27 -20.15
C ILE A 164 -77.11 -22.14 -19.38
N LEU A 165 -77.08 -21.67 -18.13
CA LEU A 165 -78.27 -21.56 -17.28
C LEU A 165 -79.31 -20.61 -17.88
N ASN A 166 -78.88 -19.49 -18.47
CA ASN A 166 -79.76 -18.46 -19.03
C ASN A 166 -80.16 -18.69 -20.50
N GLN A 167 -79.65 -19.75 -21.15
CA GLN A 167 -80.01 -20.03 -22.55
C GLN A 167 -81.49 -20.45 -22.69
N ASP A 168 -82.26 -19.75 -23.53
CA ASP A 168 -83.63 -20.15 -23.85
C ASP A 168 -83.65 -21.46 -24.67
N VAL A 169 -84.33 -22.47 -24.14
CA VAL A 169 -84.42 -23.82 -24.74
C VAL A 169 -85.69 -24.03 -25.57
N ASN A 170 -86.61 -23.07 -25.57
CA ASN A 170 -87.89 -23.19 -26.27
C ASN A 170 -87.72 -23.13 -27.80
N LYS A 171 -86.61 -22.55 -28.27
CA LYS A 171 -86.24 -22.51 -29.70
C LYS A 171 -85.46 -23.74 -30.16
N LEU A 172 -85.07 -24.64 -29.25
CA LEU A 172 -84.32 -25.85 -29.57
C LEU A 172 -85.23 -27.03 -29.93
N HIS A 173 -84.76 -27.88 -30.85
CA HIS A 173 -85.39 -29.16 -31.21
C HIS A 173 -85.51 -30.08 -29.97
N LYS A 174 -86.58 -30.89 -29.90
CA LYS A 174 -87.00 -31.64 -28.69
C LYS A 174 -85.89 -32.46 -28.03
N ARG A 175 -84.99 -33.06 -28.83
CA ARG A 175 -83.87 -33.88 -28.33
C ARG A 175 -82.83 -33.03 -27.58
N TYR A 176 -82.40 -31.92 -28.17
CA TYR A 176 -81.46 -30.97 -27.54
C TYR A 176 -82.08 -30.23 -26.36
N ARG A 177 -83.38 -29.92 -26.42
CA ARG A 177 -84.11 -29.32 -25.29
C ARG A 177 -84.05 -30.21 -24.04
N ARG A 178 -84.27 -31.52 -24.18
CA ARG A 178 -84.16 -32.48 -23.06
C ARG A 178 -82.74 -32.57 -22.53
N LEU A 179 -81.75 -32.64 -23.43
CA LEU A 179 -80.34 -32.73 -23.08
C LEU A 179 -79.85 -31.49 -22.32
N LEU A 180 -80.17 -30.28 -22.80
CA LEU A 180 -79.74 -29.05 -22.14
C LEU A 180 -80.45 -28.85 -20.80
N LYS A 181 -81.73 -29.20 -20.67
CA LYS A 181 -82.42 -29.19 -19.35
C LYS A 181 -81.72 -30.12 -18.35
N PHE A 182 -81.29 -31.30 -18.79
CA PHE A 182 -80.55 -32.22 -17.94
C PHE A 182 -79.17 -31.68 -17.55
N ILE A 183 -78.47 -31.02 -18.47
CA ILE A 183 -77.19 -30.36 -18.19
C ILE A 183 -77.38 -29.21 -17.19
N LYS A 184 -78.43 -28.39 -17.33
CA LYS A 184 -78.74 -27.31 -16.38
C LYS A 184 -79.03 -27.81 -14.96
N LEU A 185 -79.54 -29.04 -14.80
CA LEU A 185 -79.77 -29.65 -13.47
C LEU A 185 -78.46 -30.11 -12.79
N LYS A 186 -77.36 -30.20 -13.53
CA LYS A 186 -76.04 -30.64 -13.01
C LYS A 186 -75.15 -29.48 -12.56
N TYR A 187 -75.57 -28.24 -12.80
CA TYR A 187 -74.89 -27.02 -12.37
C TYR A 187 -75.70 -26.36 -11.26
#